data_AF-W7N652-F1
#
_entry.id   AF-W7N652-F1
#
_cell.length_a   1.000
_cell.length_b   1.000
_cell.length_c   1.000
_cell.angle_alpha   90.00
_cell.angle_beta   90.00
_cell.angle_gamma   90.00
#
_symmetry.space_group_name_H-M   'P 1'
#
loop_
_entity.id
_entity.type
_entity.pdbx_description
1 polymer ?
#
loop_
_entity_poly.entity_id
_entity_poly.type
_entity_poly.pdbx_seq_one_letter_code
_entity_poly.pdbx_strand_id
1 'polypeptide(L)'
;MALTLIKIRLIKDLESLQKFLQKKPNATGEERYDYLEEEAMSDILQQRADIVARDDYKDLIAELKRQVLQLYKMVKKDNKYIWPGIENPNLYAYDVTSAYSPGSRQDAVLIFRLSCYSWSETEPAIQYIRGTFSAAR
;
A
#
# COMPACT_ATOMS: atom_id res chain seq x y z
N MET A 1 -8.55 5.28 1.23
CA MET A 1 -7.32 5.47 0.42
C MET A 1 -6.05 5.39 1.26
N ALA A 2 -5.83 6.28 2.22
CA ALA A 2 -4.60 6.29 3.03
C ALA A 2 -4.31 4.95 3.74
N LEU A 3 -5.32 4.37 4.40
CA LEU A 3 -5.15 3.07 5.08
C LEU A 3 -4.75 1.94 4.12
N THR A 4 -5.27 1.95 2.88
CA THR A 4 -4.90 0.97 1.86
C THR A 4 -3.42 1.10 1.50
N LEU A 5 -2.95 2.32 1.25
CA LEU A 5 -1.55 2.59 0.94
C LEU A 5 -0.61 2.20 2.09
N ILE A 6 -0.95 2.56 3.33
CA ILE A 6 -0.17 2.22 4.53
C ILE A 6 -0.05 0.70 4.67
N LYS A 7 -1.14 -0.05 4.49
CA LYS A 7 -1.10 -1.51 4.56
C LYS A 7 -0.28 -2.13 3.43
N ILE A 8 -0.30 -1.56 2.22
CA ILE A 8 0.53 -2.03 1.12
C ILE A 8 2.02 -1.78 1.39
N ARG A 9 2.40 -0.60 1.89
CA ARG A 9 3.77 -0.30 2.31
C ARG A 9 4.24 -1.30 3.38
N LEU A 10 3.41 -1.54 4.40
CA LEU A 10 3.70 -2.53 5.43
C LEU A 10 3.87 -3.96 4.89
N ILE A 11 3.05 -4.37 3.91
CA ILE A 11 3.24 -5.66 3.22
C ILE A 11 4.60 -5.71 2.54
N LYS A 12 5.02 -4.63 1.88
CA LYS A 12 6.31 -4.57 1.18
C LYS A 12 7.49 -4.58 2.13
N ASP A 13 7.41 -3.84 3.23
CA ASP A 13 8.44 -3.84 4.27
C ASP A 13 8.59 -5.25 4.88
N LEU A 14 7.48 -5.93 5.18
CA LEU A 14 7.50 -7.32 5.68
C LEU A 14 7.99 -8.33 4.63
N GLU A 15 7.61 -8.19 3.35
CA GLU A 15 8.13 -9.02 2.26
C GLU A 15 9.64 -8.85 2.10
N SER A 16 10.15 -7.62 2.29
CA SER A 16 11.58 -7.31 2.25
C SER A 16 12.33 -7.94 3.43
N LEU A 17 11.81 -7.73 4.65
CA LEU A 17 12.39 -8.32 5.87
C LEU A 17 12.36 -9.86 5.84
N GLN A 18 11.30 -10.47 5.32
CA GLN A 18 11.23 -11.92 5.12
C GLN A 18 12.34 -12.44 4.19
N LYS A 19 12.63 -11.72 3.10
CA LYS A 19 13.71 -12.07 2.17
C LYS A 19 15.07 -11.88 2.80
N PHE A 20 15.25 -10.85 3.62
CA PHE A 20 16.46 -10.65 4.41
C PHE A 20 16.72 -11.84 5.34
N LEU A 21 15.72 -12.26 6.13
CA LEU A 21 15.86 -13.44 7.00
C LEU A 21 16.09 -14.74 6.24
N GLN A 22 15.54 -14.89 5.02
CA GLN A 22 15.85 -16.06 4.18
C GLN A 22 17.32 -16.10 3.75
N LYS A 23 17.95 -14.94 3.52
CA LYS A 23 19.38 -14.83 3.20
C LYS A 23 20.27 -14.91 4.44
N LYS A 24 19.77 -14.45 5.60
CA LYS A 24 20.47 -14.42 6.88
C LYS A 24 19.57 -14.96 8.01
N PRO A 25 19.40 -16.29 8.11
CA PRO A 25 18.44 -16.90 9.05
C PRO A 25 18.70 -16.59 10.52
N ASN A 26 19.96 -16.34 10.89
CA ASN A 26 20.37 -16.06 12.27
C ASN A 26 20.59 -14.56 12.52
N ALA A 27 19.93 -13.68 11.75
CA ALA A 27 20.07 -12.24 11.94
C ALA A 27 19.65 -11.83 13.35
N THR A 28 20.51 -11.06 14.02
CA THR A 28 20.24 -10.54 15.36
C THR A 28 19.10 -9.51 15.32
N GLY A 29 18.57 -9.15 16.50
CA GLY A 29 17.59 -8.07 16.58
C GLY A 29 18.12 -6.76 15.98
N GLU A 30 19.34 -6.37 16.36
CA GLU A 30 20.03 -5.19 15.84
C GLU A 30 20.14 -5.20 14.32
N GLU A 31 20.60 -6.31 13.73
CA GLU A 31 20.73 -6.43 12.27
C GLU A 31 19.39 -6.35 11.53
N ARG A 32 18.28 -6.76 12.17
CA ARG A 32 16.93 -6.59 11.61
C ARG A 32 16.50 -5.13 11.66
N TYR A 33 16.87 -4.39 12.71
CA TYR A 33 16.57 -2.98 12.87
C TYR A 33 17.38 -2.12 11.90
N ASP A 34 18.68 -2.37 11.78
CA ASP A 34 19.56 -1.70 10.81
C ASP A 34 19.01 -1.87 9.39
N TYR A 35 18.60 -3.10 9.05
CA TYR A 35 17.96 -3.38 7.76
C TYR A 35 16.67 -2.58 7.54
N LEU A 36 15.84 -2.43 8.57
CA LEU A 36 14.60 -1.66 8.49
C LEU A 36 14.85 -0.15 8.41
N GLU A 37 15.92 0.36 9.01
CA GLU A 37 16.31 1.76 8.89
C GLU A 37 16.74 2.11 7.46
N GLU A 38 17.46 1.21 6.80
CA GLU A 38 17.96 1.40 5.44
C GLU A 38 16.91 1.15 4.35
N GLU A 39 16.07 0.10 4.50
CA GLU A 39 15.31 -0.45 3.38
C GLU A 39 13.78 -0.28 3.50
N ALA A 40 13.25 0.03 4.69
CA ALA A 40 11.80 0.13 4.87
C ALA A 40 11.23 1.43 4.28
N MET A 41 10.04 1.33 3.70
CA MET A 41 9.29 2.49 3.19
C MET A 41 8.63 3.31 4.31
N SER A 42 8.58 2.77 5.53
CA SER A 42 7.96 3.39 6.70
C SER A 42 8.64 2.97 8.00
N ASP A 43 8.50 3.81 9.02
CA ASP A 43 9.02 3.61 10.37
C ASP A 43 8.12 2.71 11.24
N ILE A 44 6.99 2.22 10.70
CA ILE A 44 5.98 1.46 11.45
C ILE A 44 6.58 0.22 12.10
N LEU A 45 7.44 -0.52 11.39
CA LEU A 45 8.06 -1.73 11.93
C LEU A 45 9.11 -1.43 13.00
N GLN A 46 9.79 -0.28 12.90
CA GLN A 46 10.77 0.14 13.91
C GLN A 46 10.11 0.33 15.28
N GLN A 47 8.84 0.71 15.30
CA GLN A 47 8.07 0.87 16.54
C GLN A 47 7.42 -0.44 17.05
N ARG A 48 7.68 -1.58 16.40
CA ARG A 48 6.98 -2.86 16.64
C ARG A 48 7.93 -4.02 16.88
N ALA A 49 8.64 -3.97 18.01
CA ALA A 49 9.56 -5.03 18.43
C ALA A 49 8.92 -6.43 18.48
N ASP A 50 7.64 -6.52 18.85
CA ASP A 50 6.85 -7.76 18.87
C ASP A 50 6.67 -8.40 17.48
N ILE A 51 6.72 -7.59 16.43
CA ILE A 51 6.68 -8.04 15.05
C ILE A 51 8.10 -8.37 14.58
N VAL A 52 9.06 -7.45 14.74
CA VAL A 52 10.45 -7.59 14.24
C VAL A 52 11.17 -8.82 14.83
N ALA A 53 10.82 -9.21 16.06
CA ALA A 53 11.39 -10.39 16.70
C ALA A 53 10.93 -11.73 16.10
N ARG A 54 9.97 -11.76 15.16
CA ARG A 54 9.46 -13.00 14.55
C ARG A 54 10.40 -13.53 13.47
N ASP A 55 10.40 -14.84 13.28
CA ASP A 55 11.24 -15.49 12.26
C ASP A 55 10.50 -15.76 10.94
N ASP A 56 9.17 -15.71 10.96
CA ASP A 56 8.33 -15.84 9.76
C ASP A 56 7.18 -14.81 9.80
N TYR A 57 6.97 -14.14 8.66
CA TYR A 57 5.97 -13.10 8.47
C TYR A 57 4.82 -13.52 7.53
N LYS A 58 4.85 -14.75 6.97
CA LYS A 58 3.89 -15.18 5.93
C LYS A 58 2.44 -15.02 6.35
N ASP A 59 2.07 -15.42 7.56
CA ASP A 59 0.69 -15.34 8.04
C ASP A 59 0.23 -13.88 8.20
N LEU A 60 1.12 -13.03 8.73
CA LEU A 60 0.84 -11.60 8.87
C LEU A 60 0.70 -10.92 7.51
N ILE A 61 1.59 -11.25 6.56
CA ILE A 61 1.51 -10.79 5.18
C ILE A 61 0.19 -11.25 4.56
N ALA A 62 -0.20 -12.51 4.71
CA ALA A 62 -1.45 -13.05 4.16
C ALA A 62 -2.70 -12.35 4.72
N GLU A 63 -2.72 -12.08 6.03
CA GLU A 63 -3.77 -11.30 6.68
C GLU A 63 -3.84 -9.87 6.12
N LEU A 64 -2.70 -9.18 6.03
CA LEU A 64 -2.65 -7.82 5.48
C LEU A 64 -3.12 -7.80 4.02
N LYS A 65 -2.75 -8.79 3.20
CA LYS A 65 -3.23 -8.92 1.81
C LYS A 65 -4.75 -9.07 1.74
N ARG A 66 -5.35 -9.87 2.63
CA ARG A 66 -6.81 -9.99 2.74
C ARG A 66 -7.47 -8.66 3.13
N GLN A 67 -6.91 -7.93 4.08
CA GLN A 67 -7.41 -6.62 4.50
C GLN A 67 -7.30 -5.57 3.37
N VAL A 68 -6.19 -5.56 2.63
CA VAL A 68 -6.02 -4.66 1.47
C VAL A 68 -7.06 -4.97 0.39
N LEU A 69 -7.34 -6.25 0.11
CA LEU A 69 -8.40 -6.64 -0.84
C LEU A 69 -9.78 -6.16 -0.38
N GLN A 70 -10.10 -6.27 0.91
CA GLN A 70 -11.36 -5.77 1.46
C GLN A 70 -11.46 -4.24 1.30
N LEU A 71 -10.42 -3.50 1.67
CA LEU A 71 -10.37 -2.05 1.50
C LEU A 71 -10.50 -1.64 0.03
N TYR A 72 -9.84 -2.35 -0.88
CA TYR A 72 -9.97 -2.14 -2.32
C TYR A 72 -11.42 -2.26 -2.77
N LYS A 73 -12.10 -3.35 -2.39
CA LYS A 73 -13.51 -3.60 -2.72
C LYS A 73 -14.44 -2.54 -2.13
N MET A 74 -14.20 -2.12 -0.89
CA MET A 74 -15.00 -1.07 -0.24
C MET A 74 -14.88 0.26 -0.99
N VAL A 75 -13.65 0.73 -1.26
CA VAL A 75 -13.42 1.96 -2.03
C VAL A 75 -14.05 1.88 -3.42
N LYS A 76 -13.95 0.72 -4.10
CA LYS A 76 -14.56 0.52 -5.42
C LYS A 76 -16.09 0.58 -5.36
N LYS A 77 -16.69 0.04 -4.30
CA LYS A 77 -18.14 0.06 -4.07
C LYS A 77 -18.63 1.49 -3.79
N ASP A 78 -17.89 2.24 -2.98
CA ASP A 78 -18.23 3.61 -2.58
C ASP A 78 -18.08 4.58 -3.76
N ASN A 79 -17.00 4.45 -4.53
CA ASN A 79 -16.76 5.24 -5.73
C ASN A 79 -15.90 4.48 -6.76
N LYS A 80 -16.56 3.95 -7.80
CA LYS A 80 -15.93 3.13 -8.85
C LYS A 80 -14.84 3.86 -9.65
N TYR A 81 -14.79 5.19 -9.59
CA TYR A 81 -13.86 6.03 -10.34
C TYR A 81 -12.52 6.22 -9.63
N ILE A 82 -12.40 5.89 -8.34
CA ILE A 82 -11.15 6.15 -7.58
C ILE A 82 -9.96 5.34 -8.12
N TRP A 83 -10.08 4.00 -8.18
CA TRP A 83 -8.97 3.14 -8.58
C TRP A 83 -8.44 3.41 -10.00
N PRO A 84 -9.29 3.63 -11.02
CA PRO A 84 -8.81 4.04 -12.34
C PRO A 84 -7.87 5.25 -12.33
N GLY A 85 -8.15 6.27 -11.51
CA GLY A 85 -7.28 7.45 -11.40
C GLY A 85 -5.93 7.18 -10.75
N ILE A 86 -5.91 6.30 -9.75
CA ILE A 86 -4.68 5.88 -9.08
C ILE A 86 -3.84 5.01 -10.01
N GLU A 87 -4.48 4.10 -10.74
CA GLU A 87 -3.82 3.22 -11.71
C GLU A 87 -3.31 4.00 -12.94
N ASN A 88 -3.99 5.07 -13.35
CA ASN A 88 -3.59 5.93 -14.45
C ASN A 88 -3.82 7.41 -14.11
N PRO A 89 -2.85 8.07 -13.46
CA PRO A 89 -2.92 9.47 -13.06
C PRO A 89 -3.31 10.44 -14.18
N ASN A 90 -2.94 10.13 -15.43
CA ASN A 90 -3.25 10.97 -16.60
C ASN A 90 -4.76 11.08 -16.87
N LEU A 91 -5.58 10.17 -16.34
CA LEU A 91 -7.04 10.26 -16.47
C LEU A 91 -7.62 11.48 -15.75
N TYR A 92 -6.98 11.95 -14.68
CA TYR A 92 -7.49 13.00 -13.80
C TYR A 92 -6.58 14.23 -13.68
N ALA A 93 -5.36 14.18 -14.23
CA ALA A 93 -4.36 15.25 -14.12
C ALA A 93 -4.86 16.63 -14.57
N TYR A 94 -5.74 16.68 -15.57
CA TYR A 94 -6.23 17.92 -16.17
C TYR A 94 -7.68 18.27 -15.81
N ASP A 95 -8.34 17.47 -14.97
CA ASP A 95 -9.75 17.67 -14.64
C ASP A 95 -9.93 18.80 -13.62
N VAL A 96 -10.70 19.83 -13.98
CA VAL A 96 -11.09 20.92 -13.08
C VAL A 96 -12.37 20.54 -12.35
N THR A 97 -12.35 20.57 -11.02
CA THR A 97 -13.55 20.31 -10.20
C THR A 97 -14.19 21.63 -9.80
N SER A 98 -15.48 21.81 -10.12
CA SER A 98 -16.27 22.97 -9.65
C SER A 98 -17.39 22.52 -8.70
N ALA A 99 -18.12 21.45 -9.03
CA ALA A 99 -19.11 20.81 -8.18
C ALA A 99 -18.92 19.29 -8.15
N TYR A 100 -19.14 18.68 -6.98
CA TYR A 100 -19.08 17.23 -6.78
C TYR A 100 -20.24 16.74 -5.92
N SER A 101 -20.49 15.44 -5.96
CA SER A 101 -21.43 14.75 -5.08
C SER A 101 -20.81 13.42 -4.66
N PRO A 102 -21.09 12.90 -3.45
CA PRO A 102 -20.50 11.65 -2.98
C PRO A 102 -20.66 10.51 -4.00
N GLY A 103 -19.56 9.84 -4.34
CA GLY A 103 -19.55 8.72 -5.30
C GLY A 103 -19.46 9.14 -6.78
N SER A 104 -19.47 10.45 -7.09
CA SER A 104 -19.34 10.94 -8.46
C SER A 104 -17.90 10.85 -8.98
N ARG A 105 -17.73 11.02 -10.30
CA ARG A 105 -16.39 11.12 -10.90
C ARG A 105 -15.61 12.32 -10.36
N GLN A 106 -16.27 13.46 -10.16
CA GLN A 106 -15.66 14.67 -9.62
C GLN A 106 -15.21 14.49 -8.17
N ASP A 107 -15.97 13.75 -7.37
CA ASP A 107 -15.57 13.34 -6.02
C ASP A 107 -14.31 12.45 -6.05
N ALA A 108 -14.23 11.50 -6.99
CA ALA A 108 -13.02 10.70 -7.17
C ALA A 108 -11.80 11.53 -7.62
N VAL A 109 -11.99 12.52 -8.52
CA VAL A 109 -10.93 13.44 -8.95
C VAL A 109 -10.42 14.27 -7.76
N LEU A 110 -11.33 14.72 -6.87
CA LEU A 110 -10.94 15.43 -5.65
C LEU A 110 -10.11 14.54 -4.73
N ILE A 111 -10.58 13.32 -4.44
CA ILE A 111 -9.83 12.34 -3.62
C ILE A 111 -8.46 12.01 -4.25
N PHE A 112 -8.41 11.87 -5.57
CA PHE A 112 -7.17 11.68 -6.31
C PHE A 112 -6.21 12.86 -6.11
N ARG A 113 -6.65 14.10 -6.33
CA ARG A 113 -5.80 15.31 -6.15
C ARG A 113 -5.24 15.42 -4.73
N LEU A 114 -6.01 15.02 -3.73
CA LEU A 114 -5.59 15.05 -2.32
C LEU A 114 -4.60 13.93 -1.94
N SER A 115 -4.43 12.90 -2.76
CA SER A 115 -3.62 11.72 -2.41
C SER A 115 -2.62 11.28 -3.47
N CYS A 116 -2.64 11.85 -4.68
CA CYS A 116 -1.87 11.38 -5.82
C CYS A 116 -0.36 11.34 -5.54
N TYR A 117 0.18 12.36 -4.87
CA TYR A 117 1.60 12.41 -4.51
C TYR A 117 2.02 11.21 -3.63
N SER A 118 1.25 10.90 -2.59
CA SER A 118 1.55 9.76 -1.72
C SER A 118 1.53 8.43 -2.45
N TRP A 119 0.67 8.27 -3.45
CA TRP A 119 0.62 7.08 -4.29
C TRP A 119 1.76 7.04 -5.33
N SER A 120 2.10 8.17 -5.96
CA SER A 120 3.17 8.25 -6.95
C SER A 120 4.56 8.02 -6.36
N GLU A 121 4.78 8.44 -5.10
CA GLU A 121 6.02 8.18 -4.37
C GLU A 121 6.17 6.71 -3.94
N THR A 122 5.16 5.87 -4.19
CA THR A 122 5.17 4.45 -3.81
C THR A 122 4.84 3.57 -5.02
N GLU A 123 5.73 3.56 -6.00
CA GLU A 123 5.60 2.74 -7.21
C GLU A 123 5.30 1.24 -6.91
N PRO A 124 5.93 0.59 -5.90
CA PRO A 124 5.56 -0.78 -5.51
C PRO A 124 4.09 -0.94 -5.11
N ALA A 125 3.43 0.10 -4.59
CA ALA A 125 2.02 0.05 -4.23
C ALA A 125 1.11 0.13 -5.45
N ILE A 126 1.45 0.96 -6.44
CA ILE A 126 0.72 1.01 -7.72
C ILE A 126 0.84 -0.34 -8.44
N GLN A 127 2.04 -0.91 -8.49
CA GLN A 127 2.28 -2.23 -9.07
C GLN A 127 1.52 -3.31 -8.31
N TYR A 128 1.46 -3.25 -6.98
CA TYR A 128 0.68 -4.17 -6.17
C TYR A 128 -0.81 -4.11 -6.53
N ILE A 129 -1.40 -2.91 -6.63
CA ILE A 129 -2.80 -2.73 -7.04
C ILE A 129 -3.03 -3.32 -8.44
N ARG A 130 -2.16 -2.96 -9.41
CA ARG A 130 -2.26 -3.47 -10.78
C ARG A 130 -2.14 -4.99 -10.83
N GLY A 131 -1.09 -5.57 -10.26
CA GLY A 131 -0.84 -7.01 -10.31
C GLY A 131 -1.88 -7.85 -9.57
N THR A 132 -2.44 -7.34 -8.47
CA THR A 132 -3.39 -8.10 -7.65
C THR A 132 -4.82 -7.99 -8.16
N PHE A 133 -5.21 -6.85 -8.75
CA PHE A 133 -6.61 -6.55 -9.03
C PHE A 133 -6.95 -6.32 -10.52
N SER A 134 -5.95 -6.24 -11.42
CA SER A 134 -6.20 -6.31 -12.87
C SER A 134 -6.51 -7.73 -13.35
N ALA A 135 -6.02 -8.76 -12.66
CA ALA A 135 -6.35 -10.17 -12.90
C ALA A 135 -7.74 -10.59 -12.37
N ALA A 136 -8.43 -9.71 -11.64
CA ALA A 136 -9.78 -9.92 -11.12
C ALA A 136 -10.86 -9.19 -11.95
N ARG A 137 -10.55 -8.86 -13.22
CA ARG A 137 -11.50 -8.36 -14.21
C ARG A 137 -12.10 -9.51 -15.00
#